data_AF-A0A4V6MNG6-F1
#
_entry.id   AF-A0A4V6MNG6-F1
#
_cell.length_a   1.000
_cell.length_b   1.000
_cell.length_c   1.000
_cell.angle_alpha   90.00
_cell.angle_beta   90.00
_cell.angle_gamma   90.00
#
_symmetry.space_group_name_H-M   'P 1'
#
loop_
_entity.id
_entity.type
_entity.pdbx_description
1 polymer ?
#
loop_
_entity_poly.entity_id
_entity_poly.type
_entity_poly.pdbx_seq_one_letter_code
_entity_poly.pdbx_strand_id
1 'polypeptide(L)'
;MDTTTKRVIENIRGVSKFLRRSNKNIAETVGIAIATYDRKINKTGAFTIEEFAAIADTLKVTPIDLFSKDLATLIDELPDLLTEAA
;
A
#
# COMPACT_ATOMS: atom_id res chain seq x y z
N MET A 1 10.03 -7.97 13.23
CA MET A 1 8.97 -7.98 12.21
C MET A 1 9.07 -9.30 11.48
N ASP A 2 7.97 -10.05 11.39
CA ASP A 2 7.93 -11.33 10.67
C ASP A 2 8.00 -11.12 9.15
N THR A 3 8.33 -12.18 8.42
CA THR A 3 8.53 -12.17 6.97
C THR A 3 7.27 -11.78 6.19
N THR A 4 6.08 -12.11 6.69
CA THR A 4 4.80 -11.76 6.06
C THR A 4 4.55 -10.27 6.16
N THR A 5 4.66 -9.69 7.37
CA THR A 5 4.52 -8.24 7.57
C THR A 5 5.53 -7.45 6.74
N LYS A 6 6.77 -7.94 6.62
CA LYS A 6 7.80 -7.31 5.77
C LYS A 6 7.37 -7.26 4.30
N ARG A 7 6.91 -8.38 3.76
CA ARG A 7 6.48 -8.50 2.36
C ARG A 7 5.30 -7.58 2.06
N VAL A 8 4.32 -7.53 2.95
CA VAL A 8 3.15 -6.66 2.81
C VAL A 8 3.57 -5.19 2.76
N ILE A 9 4.48 -4.75 3.63
CA ILE A 9 5.01 -3.38 3.62
C ILE A 9 5.79 -3.09 2.33
N GLU A 10 6.58 -4.05 1.84
CA GLU A 10 7.28 -3.94 0.56
C GLU A 10 6.30 -3.81 -0.61
N ASN A 11 5.23 -4.60 -0.63
CA ASN A 11 4.15 -4.53 -1.61
C ASN A 11 3.44 -3.17 -1.56
N ILE A 12 3.03 -2.70 -0.37
CA ILE A 12 2.43 -1.37 -0.19
C ILE A 12 3.35 -0.30 -0.76
N ARG A 13 4.64 -0.29 -0.40
CA ARG A 13 5.60 0.71 -0.88
C ARG A 13 5.81 0.65 -2.39
N GLY A 14 5.93 -0.55 -2.94
CA GLY A 14 6.15 -0.76 -4.38
C GLY A 14 4.97 -0.28 -5.20
N VAL A 15 3.75 -0.68 -4.83
CA VAL A 15 2.52 -0.24 -5.50
C VAL A 15 2.32 1.27 -5.32
N SER A 16 2.54 1.81 -4.12
CA SER A 16 2.48 3.25 -3.86
C SER A 16 3.40 4.03 -4.80
N LYS A 17 4.64 3.55 -4.98
CA LYS A 17 5.63 4.17 -5.87
C LYS A 17 5.20 4.07 -7.34
N PHE A 18 4.70 2.92 -7.76
CA PHE A 18 4.18 2.71 -9.12
C PHE A 18 3.04 3.68 -9.45
N LEU A 19 2.07 3.81 -8.53
CA LEU A 19 0.93 4.74 -8.65
C LEU A 19 1.28 6.20 -8.33
N ARG A 20 2.56 6.52 -8.05
CA ARG A 20 3.03 7.85 -7.65
C ARG A 20 2.26 8.45 -6.45
N ARG A 21 1.82 7.59 -5.54
CA ARG A 21 1.16 7.97 -4.28
C ARG A 21 2.21 8.24 -3.21
N SER A 22 2.19 9.43 -2.65
CA SER A 22 3.07 9.78 -1.53
C SER A 22 2.52 9.20 -0.21
N ASN A 23 3.41 8.94 0.76
CA ASN A 23 3.00 8.54 2.12
C ASN A 23 2.00 9.53 2.73
N LYS A 24 2.16 10.83 2.43
CA LYS A 24 1.21 11.87 2.84
C LYS A 24 -0.19 11.62 2.28
N ASN A 25 -0.31 11.39 0.97
CA ASN A 25 -1.59 11.16 0.32
C ASN A 25 -2.29 9.89 0.85
N ILE A 26 -1.52 8.83 1.10
CA ILE A 26 -2.06 7.60 1.68
C ILE A 26 -2.51 7.84 3.12
N ALA A 27 -1.69 8.49 3.95
CA ALA A 27 -2.03 8.80 5.33
C ALA A 27 -3.30 9.67 5.44
N GLU A 28 -3.44 10.68 4.58
CA GLU A 28 -4.64 11.52 4.48
C GLU A 28 -5.88 10.71 4.07
N THR A 29 -5.76 9.82 3.09
CA THR A 29 -6.87 8.98 2.62
C THR A 29 -7.31 7.96 3.68
N VAL A 30 -6.35 7.41 4.42
CA VAL A 30 -6.58 6.46 5.52
C VAL A 30 -7.09 7.17 6.79
N GLY A 31 -6.96 8.49 6.87
CA GLY A 31 -7.41 9.28 8.02
C GLY A 31 -6.46 9.19 9.22
N ILE A 32 -5.17 8.93 9.01
CA ILE A 32 -4.16 8.88 10.08
C ILE A 32 -3.06 9.92 9.92
N ALA A 33 -2.44 10.34 11.03
CA ALA A 33 -1.33 11.27 10.98
C ALA A 33 -0.16 10.70 10.17
N ILE A 34 0.46 11.51 9.31
CA ILE A 34 1.61 11.10 8.49
C ILE A 34 2.76 10.52 9.33
N ALA A 35 3.02 11.10 10.51
CA ALA A 35 4.03 10.58 11.44
C ALA A 35 3.69 9.19 12.01
N THR A 36 2.40 8.84 12.09
CA THR A 36 1.94 7.50 12.46
C THR A 36 2.09 6.54 11.28
N TYR A 37 1.67 6.95 10.08
CA TYR A 37 1.85 6.15 8.86
C TYR A 37 3.34 5.84 8.61
N ASP A 38 4.20 6.87 8.63
CA ASP A 38 5.64 6.72 8.41
C ASP A 38 6.30 5.80 9.45
N ARG A 39 5.83 5.85 10.71
CA ARG A 39 6.32 4.93 11.75
C ARG A 39 5.88 3.49 11.48
N LYS A 40 4.62 3.29 11.08
CA LYS A 40 4.08 1.95 10.77
C LYS A 40 4.76 1.34 9.55
N ILE A 41 4.86 2.10 8.46
CA ILE A 41 5.45 1.61 7.20
C ILE A 41 6.98 1.45 7.28
N ASN A 42 7.70 2.26 8.08
CA ASN A 42 9.17 2.20 8.13
C ASN A 42 9.78 1.48 9.33
N LYS A 43 9.02 1.25 10.41
CA LYS A 43 9.55 0.63 11.62
C LYS A 43 8.80 -0.66 11.94
N THR A 44 8.04 -0.66 13.03
CA THR A 44 7.49 -1.86 13.66
C THR A 44 6.07 -1.60 14.16
N GLY A 45 5.29 -0.82 13.41
CA GLY A 45 3.89 -0.61 13.71
C GLY A 45 3.02 -1.45 12.78
N ALA A 46 2.09 -2.23 13.35
CA ALA A 46 1.06 -2.88 12.56
C ALA A 46 -0.02 -1.86 12.17
N PHE A 47 -0.53 -2.00 10.95
CA PHE A 47 -1.79 -1.36 10.57
C PHE A 47 -2.94 -2.14 11.19
N THR A 48 -4.00 -1.45 11.62
CA THR A 48 -5.26 -2.10 11.95
C THR A 48 -5.90 -2.66 10.68
N ILE A 49 -6.87 -3.56 10.82
CA ILE A 49 -7.60 -4.12 9.67
C ILE A 49 -8.26 -3.01 8.84
N GLU A 50 -8.82 -1.99 9.51
CA GLU A 50 -9.46 -0.84 8.88
C GLU A 50 -8.46 0.04 8.12
N GLU A 51 -7.33 0.38 8.75
CA GLU A 51 -6.25 1.14 8.11
C GLU A 51 -5.71 0.39 6.89
N PHE A 52 -5.56 -0.93 7.03
CA PHE A 52 -5.06 -1.78 5.95
C PHE A 52 -6.04 -1.85 4.77
N ALA A 53 -7.34 -2.01 5.04
CA ALA A 53 -8.37 -1.97 4.00
C ALA A 53 -8.38 -0.63 3.26
N ALA A 54 -8.25 0.48 3.99
CA ALA A 54 -8.17 1.82 3.39
C ALA A 54 -6.89 2.01 2.56
N ILE A 55 -5.75 1.47 2.99
CA ILE A 55 -4.50 1.47 2.21
C ILE A 55 -4.70 0.68 0.91
N ALA A 56 -5.25 -0.54 0.99
CA ALA A 56 -5.49 -1.37 -0.18
C ALA A 56 -6.41 -0.69 -1.21
N ASP A 57 -7.50 -0.05 -0.75
CA ASP A 57 -8.39 0.72 -1.61
C ASP A 57 -7.72 1.95 -2.25
N THR A 58 -6.89 2.67 -1.47
CA THR A 58 -6.07 3.78 -1.98
C THR A 58 -5.12 3.31 -3.09
N LEU A 59 -4.60 2.09 -2.96
CA LEU A 59 -3.69 1.46 -3.89
C LEU A 59 -4.40 0.67 -5.00
N LYS A 60 -5.73 0.68 -5.05
CA LYS A 60 -6.53 -0.04 -6.07
C LYS A 60 -6.21 -1.53 -6.16
N VAL A 61 -5.93 -2.14 -5.01
CA VAL A 61 -5.70 -3.60 -4.85
C VAL A 61 -6.63 -4.15 -3.77
N THR A 62 -6.82 -5.47 -3.73
CA THR A 62 -7.51 -6.07 -2.59
C THR A 62 -6.55 -6.25 -1.41
N PRO A 63 -7.06 -6.25 -0.17
CA PRO A 63 -6.25 -6.57 1.01
C PRO A 63 -5.49 -7.89 0.89
N ILE A 64 -6.12 -8.92 0.30
CA ILE A 64 -5.53 -10.26 0.15
C ILE A 64 -4.33 -10.22 -0.80
N ASP A 65 -4.43 -9.47 -1.90
CA ASP A 65 -3.37 -9.40 -2.91
C ASP A 65 -2.03 -8.94 -2.30
N LEU A 66 -2.07 -7.99 -1.37
CA LEU A 66 -0.89 -7.51 -0.66
C LEU A 66 -0.18 -8.59 0.18
N PHE A 67 -0.88 -9.65 0.59
CA PHE A 67 -0.32 -10.79 1.33
C PHE A 67 0.07 -11.95 0.40
N SER A 68 -0.75 -12.24 -0.61
CA SER A 68 -0.66 -13.47 -1.40
C SER A 68 0.23 -13.34 -2.64
N LYS A 69 0.41 -12.12 -3.16
CA LYS A 69 1.14 -11.88 -4.40
C LYS A 69 2.48 -11.20 -4.13
N ASP A 70 3.43 -11.42 -5.03
CA ASP A 70 4.63 -10.60 -5.10
C ASP A 70 4.34 -9.26 -5.80
N LEU A 71 5.25 -8.31 -5.62
CA LEU A 71 5.11 -6.96 -6.15
C LEU A 71 4.97 -6.91 -7.68
N ALA A 72 5.61 -7.83 -8.42
CA ALA A 72 5.56 -7.79 -9.88
C ALA A 72 4.16 -8.17 -10.38
N THR A 73 3.58 -9.24 -9.84
CA THR A 73 2.18 -9.62 -10.14
C THR A 73 1.19 -8.55 -9.71
N LEU A 74 1.40 -7.91 -8.55
CA LEU A 74 0.56 -6.79 -8.12
C LEU A 74 0.57 -5.66 -9.14
N ILE A 75 1.74 -5.28 -9.65
CA ILE A 75 1.87 -4.19 -10.61
C ILE A 75 1.28 -4.56 -11.98
N ASP A 76 1.48 -5.79 -12.44
CA ASP A 76 1.00 -6.27 -13.74
C ASP A 76 -0.54 -6.34 -13.80
N GLU A 77 -1.18 -6.71 -12.69
CA GLU A 77 -2.63 -6.80 -12.59
C GLU A 77 -3.33 -5.48 -12.22
N LEU A 78 -2.57 -4.44 -11.85
CA LEU A 78 -3.18 -3.13 -11.65
C LEU A 78 -3.79 -2.69 -12.98
N PRO A 79 -5.06 -2.24 -12.98
CA PRO A 79 -5.65 -1.69 -14.19
C PRO A 79 -4.70 -0.60 -14.69
N ASP A 80 -4.51 -0.59 -16.01
CA ASP A 80 -3.60 0.29 -16.74
C ASP A 80 -4.08 1.75 -16.62
N LEU A 81 -4.02 2.29 -15.40
CA LEU A 81 -4.46 3.62 -14.98
C LEU A 81 -3.56 4.71 -15.58
N LEU A 82 -2.60 4.31 -16.43
CA LEU A 82 -1.73 5.16 -17.22
C LEU A 82 -2.19 5.29 -18.68
N THR A 83 -3.18 4.51 -19.13
CA THR A 83 -3.58 4.47 -20.56
C THR A 83 -4.84 5.31 -20.87
N GLU A 84 -5.57 5.81 -19.87
CA GLU A 84 -6.74 6.69 -20.06
C GLU A 84 -6.50 8.14 -19.60
N ALA A 85 -5.34 8.71 -19.92
CA ALA A 85 -5.09 10.15 -19.75
C ALA A 85 -4.30 10.77 -20.92
N ALA A 86 -4.51 10.24 -22.14
CA ALA A 86 -3.96 10.79 -23.38
C ALA A 86 -5.07 11.16 -24.37
#